data_AF-A0A961DJZ2-F1
#
_entry.id   AF-A0A961DJZ2-F1
#
_cell.length_a   1.000
_cell.length_b   1.000
_cell.length_c   1.000
_cell.angle_alpha   90.00
_cell.angle_beta   90.00
_cell.angle_gamma   90.00
#
_symmetry.space_group_name_H-M   'P 1'
#
loop_
_entity.id
_entity.type
_entity.pdbx_description
1 polymer ?
#
loop_
_entity_poly.entity_id
_entity_poly.type
_entity_poly.pdbx_seq_one_letter_code
_entity_poly.pdbx_strand_id
1 'polypeptide(L)'
;MVTVTLSWLLIITILAAALALFDGIARMRGRRSNSILAIAELLFALLMLLSLFFAFPAPLGTLLFAIVLEVILLLILLIRGTGARGASTVTIIALILNSIVVLIALGWLT
;
A
#
# COMPACT_ATOMS: atom_id res chain seq x y z
N MET A 1 26.03 7.32 3.16
CA MET A 1 24.70 7.97 3.16
C MET A 1 23.69 7.18 2.32
N VAL A 2 24.04 6.71 1.12
CA VAL A 2 23.16 5.87 0.26
C VAL A 2 22.64 4.59 0.93
N THR A 3 23.43 3.95 1.80
CA THR A 3 23.00 2.75 2.52
C THR A 3 21.91 3.03 3.56
N VAL A 4 21.95 4.20 4.22
CA VAL A 4 20.99 4.58 5.25
C VAL A 4 19.62 4.89 4.63
N THR A 5 19.60 5.61 3.51
CA THR A 5 18.35 5.91 2.78
C THR A 5 17.72 4.65 2.20
N LEU A 6 18.52 3.73 1.67
CA LEU A 6 18.06 2.43 1.18
C LEU A 6 17.46 1.57 2.30
N SER A 7 18.09 1.53 3.48
CA SER A 7 17.56 0.82 4.66
C SER A 7 16.23 1.41 5.13
N TRP A 8 16.10 2.74 5.17
CA TRP A 8 14.84 3.38 5.57
C TRP A 8 13.72 3.15 4.56
N LEU A 9 14.01 3.27 3.26
CA LEU A 9 13.03 2.99 2.21
C LEU A 9 12.51 1.56 2.32
N LEU A 10 13.39 0.58 2.53
CA LEU A 10 13.00 -0.82 2.69
C LEU A 10 12.06 -1.00 3.90
N ILE A 11 12.40 -0.42 5.05
CA ILE A 11 11.57 -0.49 6.26
C ILE A 11 10.19 0.13 6.01
N ILE A 12 10.13 1.32 5.42
CA ILE A 12 8.86 2.02 5.14
C ILE A 12 8.03 1.23 4.14
N THR A 13 8.66 0.66 3.11
CA THR A 13 7.99 -0.17 2.10
C THR A 13 7.35 -1.39 2.74
N ILE A 14 8.06 -2.07 3.64
CA ILE A 14 7.51 -3.22 4.37
C ILE A 14 6.35 -2.79 5.25
N LEU A 15 6.48 -1.69 6.01
CA LEU A 15 5.42 -1.22 6.89
C LEU A 15 4.17 -0.80 6.11
N ALA A 16 4.32 -0.06 5.01
CA ALA A 16 3.23 0.35 4.15
C ALA A 16 2.45 -0.87 3.62
N ALA A 17 3.17 -1.81 3.01
CA ALA A 17 2.55 -2.99 2.41
C ALA A 17 1.97 -3.95 3.48
N ALA A 18 2.62 -4.12 4.63
CA ALA A 18 2.11 -4.94 5.72
C ALA A 18 0.82 -4.36 6.34
N LEU A 19 0.76 -3.04 6.54
CA LEU A 19 -0.44 -2.38 7.07
C LEU A 19 -1.60 -2.44 6.07
N ALA A 20 -1.33 -2.20 4.78
CA ALA A 20 -2.33 -2.35 3.72
C ALA A 20 -2.82 -3.81 3.62
N LEU A 21 -1.92 -4.79 3.73
CA LEU A 21 -2.28 -6.20 3.74
C LEU A 21 -3.16 -6.53 4.94
N PHE A 22 -2.79 -6.07 6.14
CA PHE A 22 -3.60 -6.27 7.35
C PHE A 22 -4.99 -5.65 7.23
N ASP A 23 -5.09 -4.42 6.72
CA ASP A 23 -6.37 -3.73 6.52
C ASP A 23 -7.22 -4.45 5.46
N GLY A 24 -6.62 -4.90 4.36
CA GLY A 24 -7.25 -5.72 3.34
C GLY A 24 -7.82 -7.03 3.90
N ILE A 25 -7.03 -7.78 4.69
CA ILE A 25 -7.50 -9.01 5.37
C ILE A 25 -8.65 -8.70 6.31
N ALA A 26 -8.54 -7.66 7.13
CA ALA A 26 -9.57 -7.28 8.10
C ALA A 26 -10.89 -6.93 7.39
N ARG A 27 -10.83 -6.23 6.24
CA ARG A 27 -11.99 -5.90 5.42
C ARG A 27 -12.64 -7.11 4.78
N MET A 28 -11.84 -8.04 4.23
CA MET A 28 -12.34 -9.28 3.63
C MET A 28 -13.04 -10.19 4.66
N ARG A 29 -12.61 -10.14 5.93
CA ARG A 29 -13.27 -10.89 7.03
C ARG A 29 -14.61 -10.27 7.46
N GLY A 30 -14.84 -8.99 7.18
CA GLY A 30 -16.09 -8.31 7.54
C GLY A 30 -17.24 -8.70 6.62
N ARG A 31 -18.36 -9.19 7.19
CA ARG A 31 -19.59 -9.64 6.49
C ARG A 31 -20.22 -8.64 5.50
N ARG A 32 -19.75 -7.38 5.43
CA ARG A 32 -20.30 -6.31 4.56
C ARG A 32 -19.36 -5.81 3.46
N SER A 33 -18.11 -6.29 3.36
CA SER A 33 -17.10 -5.66 2.49
C SER A 33 -16.27 -6.67 1.69
N ASN A 34 -16.92 -7.64 1.06
CA ASN A 34 -16.33 -8.40 -0.05
C ASN A 34 -16.36 -7.57 -1.35
N SER A 35 -15.80 -6.36 -1.27
CA SER A 35 -15.69 -5.44 -2.40
C SER A 35 -14.44 -5.77 -3.20
N ILE A 36 -14.53 -5.63 -4.52
CA ILE A 36 -13.41 -5.81 -5.46
C ILE A 36 -12.19 -4.99 -5.01
N LEU A 37 -12.39 -3.82 -4.39
CA LEU A 37 -11.30 -2.99 -3.87
C LEU A 37 -10.52 -3.65 -2.72
N ALA A 38 -11.18 -4.37 -1.81
CA ALA A 38 -10.49 -5.02 -0.70
C ALA A 38 -9.64 -6.20 -1.18
N ILE A 39 -10.11 -6.92 -2.20
CA ILE A 39 -9.35 -7.99 -2.85
C ILE A 39 -8.14 -7.39 -3.58
N ALA A 40 -8.34 -6.28 -4.31
CA ALA A 40 -7.25 -5.59 -4.99
C ALA A 40 -6.20 -5.06 -4.00
N GLU A 41 -6.63 -4.41 -2.91
CA GLU A 41 -5.74 -3.95 -1.83
C GLU A 41 -4.88 -5.10 -1.29
N LEU A 42 -5.51 -6.23 -0.94
CA LEU A 42 -4.80 -7.42 -0.47
C LEU A 42 -3.78 -7.91 -1.49
N LEU A 43 -4.21 -8.06 -2.75
CA LEU A 43 -3.38 -8.63 -3.81
C LEU A 43 -2.17 -7.74 -4.10
N PHE A 44 -2.37 -6.43 -4.26
CA PHE A 44 -1.29 -5.49 -4.58
C PHE A 44 -0.36 -5.24 -3.39
N ALA A 45 -0.88 -5.25 -2.15
CA ALA A 45 -0.04 -5.22 -0.96
C ALA A 45 0.86 -6.46 -0.86
N LEU A 46 0.30 -7.66 -1.15
CA LEU A 46 1.06 -8.89 -1.17
C LEU A 46 2.12 -8.88 -2.29
N LEU A 47 1.75 -8.47 -3.49
CA LEU A 47 2.68 -8.37 -4.63
C LEU A 47 3.81 -7.37 -4.36
N MET A 48 3.51 -6.24 -3.73
CA MET A 48 4.50 -5.25 -3.30
C MET A 48 5.50 -5.83 -2.27
N LEU A 49 5.03 -6.65 -1.32
CA LEU A 49 5.93 -7.36 -0.40
C LEU A 49 6.78 -8.38 -1.15
N LEU A 50 6.19 -9.15 -2.05
CA LEU A 50 6.91 -10.15 -2.83
C LEU A 50 7.95 -9.48 -3.74
N SER A 51 7.69 -8.30 -4.29
CA SER A 51 8.63 -7.61 -5.18
C SER A 51 9.89 -7.12 -4.47
N LEU A 52 9.91 -7.09 -3.14
CA LEU A 52 11.12 -6.83 -2.36
C LEU A 52 12.11 -8.00 -2.39
N PHE A 53 11.62 -9.22 -2.56
CA PHE A 53 12.42 -10.45 -2.50
C PHE A 53 12.56 -11.14 -3.85
N PHE A 54 11.65 -10.85 -4.79
CA PHE A 54 11.62 -11.43 -6.12
C PHE A 54 11.81 -10.36 -7.19
N ALA A 55 12.76 -10.58 -8.10
CA ALA A 55 12.96 -9.75 -9.28
C ALA A 55 11.92 -10.12 -10.33
N PHE A 56 10.85 -9.33 -10.40
CA PHE A 56 9.84 -9.45 -11.44
C PHE A 56 10.32 -8.81 -12.76
N PRO A 57 9.88 -9.33 -13.93
CA PRO A 57 10.17 -8.72 -15.22
C PRO A 57 9.64 -7.29 -15.32
N ALA A 58 10.41 -6.37 -15.94
CA ALA A 58 9.94 -5.01 -16.17
C ALA A 58 8.64 -5.01 -17.01
N PRO A 59 7.63 -4.17 -16.68
CA PRO A 59 7.64 -3.08 -15.69
C PRO A 59 7.11 -3.46 -14.29
N LEU A 60 6.99 -4.75 -13.95
CA LEU A 60 6.35 -5.25 -12.72
C LEU A 60 7.23 -5.08 -11.46
N GLY A 61 7.74 -3.88 -11.19
CA GLY A 61 8.55 -3.59 -10.01
C GLY A 61 7.75 -3.06 -8.81
N THR A 62 8.43 -2.90 -7.68
CA THR A 62 7.87 -2.32 -6.44
C THR A 62 7.19 -0.97 -6.68
N LEU A 63 7.74 -0.12 -7.56
CA LEU A 63 7.15 1.17 -7.91
C LEU A 63 5.75 1.01 -8.52
N LEU A 64 5.57 0.06 -9.45
CA LEU A 64 4.27 -0.16 -10.09
C LEU A 64 3.24 -0.63 -9.06
N PHE A 65 3.62 -1.58 -8.21
CA PHE A 65 2.73 -2.07 -7.16
C PHE A 65 2.39 -0.97 -6.14
N ALA A 66 3.36 -0.14 -5.75
CA ALA A 66 3.13 1.00 -4.86
C ALA A 66 2.17 2.03 -5.48
N ILE A 67 2.30 2.36 -6.77
CA ILE A 67 1.39 3.29 -7.46
C ILE A 67 -0.03 2.72 -7.51
N VAL A 68 -0.18 1.44 -7.89
CA VAL A 68 -1.50 0.81 -7.96
C VAL A 68 -2.14 0.73 -6.58
N LEU A 69 -1.36 0.35 -5.55
CA LEU A 69 -1.83 0.31 -4.17
C LEU A 69 -2.26 1.69 -3.67
N GLU A 70 -1.52 2.75 -4.03
CA GLU A 70 -1.87 4.14 -3.69
C GLU A 70 -3.25 4.51 -4.23
N VAL A 71 -3.51 4.23 -5.51
CA VAL A 71 -4.81 4.49 -6.15
C VAL A 71 -5.92 3.71 -5.44
N ILE A 72 -5.69 2.45 -5.10
CA ILE A 72 -6.68 1.63 -4.39
C ILE A 72 -6.99 2.21 -3.01
N LEU A 73 -5.98 2.57 -2.22
CA LEU A 73 -6.14 3.15 -0.89
C LEU A 73 -6.89 4.50 -0.95
N LEU A 74 -6.60 5.33 -1.96
CA LEU A 74 -7.33 6.57 -2.22
C LEU A 74 -8.79 6.30 -2.59
N LEU A 75 -9.07 5.37 -3.49
CA LEU A 75 -10.44 5.01 -3.87
C LEU A 75 -11.23 4.46 -2.68
N ILE A 76 -10.60 3.63 -1.86
CA ILE A 76 -11.16 3.13 -0.60
C ILE A 76 -11.53 4.28 0.33
N LEU A 77 -10.67 5.28 0.47
CA LEU A 77 -10.90 6.43 1.34
C LEU A 77 -12.04 7.31 0.79
N LEU A 78 -12.04 7.57 -0.52
CA LEU A 78 -13.02 8.41 -1.21
C LEU A 78 -14.42 7.80 -1.23
N ILE A 79 -14.56 6.54 -1.66
CA ILE A 79 -15.87 5.86 -1.78
C ILE A 79 -16.53 5.70 -0.39
N ARG A 80 -15.74 5.60 0.67
CA ARG A 80 -16.20 5.45 2.04
C ARG A 80 -16.55 6.78 2.72
N GLY A 81 -16.26 7.92 2.09
CA GLY A 81 -16.40 9.26 2.66
C GLY A 81 -17.83 9.84 2.61
N THR A 82 -18.48 9.92 3.79
CA THR A 82 -19.31 11.03 4.34
C THR A 82 -20.30 10.56 5.42
N GLY A 83 -20.71 9.28 5.42
CA GLY A 83 -21.78 8.80 6.33
C GLY A 83 -21.38 7.75 7.38
N ALA A 84 -20.24 7.09 7.25
CA ALA A 84 -19.86 5.97 8.11
C ALA A 84 -18.59 6.29 8.91
N ARG A 85 -18.72 6.20 10.24
CA ARG A 85 -17.74 6.46 11.31
C ARG A 85 -16.44 5.64 11.26
N GLY A 86 -15.66 5.79 10.21
CA GLY A 86 -14.28 5.40 10.22
C GLY A 86 -13.81 5.15 8.82
N ALA A 87 -12.91 5.98 8.31
CA ALA A 87 -11.73 5.41 7.70
C ALA A 87 -10.99 4.63 8.80
N SER A 88 -10.56 3.41 8.52
CA SER A 88 -9.72 2.70 9.47
C SER A 88 -8.45 3.53 9.61
N THR A 89 -8.08 3.92 10.83
CA THR A 89 -6.83 4.65 11.10
C THR A 89 -5.64 3.97 10.41
N VAL A 90 -5.72 2.63 10.30
CA VAL A 90 -4.75 1.79 9.57
C VAL A 90 -4.66 2.17 8.09
N THR A 91 -5.77 2.40 7.40
CA THR A 91 -5.78 2.77 5.97
C THR A 91 -5.11 4.11 5.74
N ILE A 92 -5.36 5.08 6.63
CA ILE A 92 -4.75 6.41 6.51
C ILE A 92 -3.24 6.29 6.72
N ILE A 93 -2.80 5.53 7.73
CA ILE A 93 -1.38 5.30 7.98
C ILE A 93 -0.74 4.56 6.80
N ALA A 94 -1.38 3.51 6.29
CA ALA A 94 -0.90 2.76 5.13
C ALA A 94 -0.78 3.64 3.89
N LEU A 95 -1.77 4.50 3.64
CA LEU A 95 -1.75 5.48 2.55
C LEU A 95 -0.56 6.42 2.70
N ILE A 96 -0.39 7.07 3.85
CA ILE A 96 0.72 8.02 4.07
C ILE A 96 2.08 7.34 3.87
N LEU A 97 2.28 6.15 4.43
CA LEU A 97 3.53 5.42 4.27
C LEU A 97 3.76 5.02 2.81
N ASN A 98 2.72 4.55 2.12
CA ASN A 98 2.83 4.20 0.70
C ASN A 98 3.09 5.42 -0.19
N SER A 99 2.48 6.58 0.12
CA SER A 99 2.78 7.84 -0.56
C SER A 99 4.27 8.19 -0.42
N ILE A 100 4.85 8.04 0.77
CA ILE A 100 6.28 8.26 0.99
C ILE A 100 7.12 7.32 0.12
N VAL A 101 6.76 6.03 0.03
CA VAL A 101 7.44 5.06 -0.83
C VAL A 101 7.40 5.51 -2.29
N VAL A 102 6.22 5.89 -2.80
CA VAL A 102 6.05 6.35 -4.19
C VAL A 102 6.91 7.58 -4.46
N LEU A 103 6.87 8.58 -3.57
CA LEU A 103 7.62 9.82 -3.72
C LEU A 103 9.14 9.59 -3.70
N ILE A 104 9.66 8.73 -2.81
CA ILE A 104 11.09 8.37 -2.79
C ILE A 104 11.46 7.58 -4.05
N ALA A 105 10.62 6.61 -4.47
CA ALA A 105 10.89 5.78 -5.64
C ALA A 105 10.86 6.57 -6.96
N LEU A 106 10.11 7.67 -7.02
CA LEU A 106 10.12 8.64 -8.13
C LEU A 106 11.27 9.66 -8.03
N GLY A 107 12.04 9.66 -6.95
CA GLY A 107 13.14 10.60 -6.70
C GLY A 107 12.68 12.01 -6.28
N TRP A 108 11.44 12.15 -5.81
CA TRP A 108 10.88 13.43 -5.33
C TRP A 108 11.18 13.68 -3.84
N LEU A 109 11.51 12.63 -3.08
CA LEU A 109 11.98 12.68 -1.70
C LEU A 109 13.33 11.94 -1.59
N THR A 110 14.26 12.46 -0.79
CA THR A 110 15.63 11.92 -0.61
C THR A 110 15.90 11.48 0.81
#